data_AF-A0A7W4BPT0-F1
#
_entry.id   AF-A0A7W4BPT0-F1
#
_cell.length_a   1.000
_cell.length_b   1.000
_cell.length_c   1.000
_cell.angle_alpha   90.00
_cell.angle_beta   90.00
_cell.angle_gamma   90.00
#
_symmetry.space_group_name_H-M   'P 1'
#
loop_
_entity.id
_entity.type
_entity.pdbx_description
1 polymer ?
#
loop_
_entity_poly.entity_id
_entity_poly.type
_entity_poly.pdbx_seq_one_letter_code
_entity_poly.pdbx_strand_id
1 'polypeptide(L)'
;MLDAYDIQEILVKGLKAEPDQLKSFDPTQYSSFDIATMAVAADEFLTFWKYSNGEYELDDDIWAFFIHAPKNNRQVISDIEGVLLASGKFIKEEVDFSQYK
;
A
#
# COMPACT_ATOMS: atom_id res chain seq x y z
N MET A 1 6.57 11.26 15.05
CA MET A 1 6.92 10.26 14.03
C MET A 1 5.63 9.51 13.79
N LEU A 2 5.04 9.56 12.59
CA LEU A 2 3.90 8.70 12.27
C LEU A 2 4.45 7.28 12.28
N ASP A 3 3.82 6.38 13.02
CA ASP A 3 4.18 4.97 12.98
C ASP A 3 3.29 4.23 11.97
N ALA A 4 3.62 2.98 11.67
CA ALA A 4 2.85 2.14 10.75
C ALA A 4 1.36 2.03 11.12
N TYR A 5 1.08 2.03 12.42
CA TYR A 5 -0.27 1.94 12.94
C TYR A 5 -1.10 3.18 12.58
N ASP A 6 -0.49 4.37 12.56
CA ASP A 6 -1.16 5.61 12.15
C ASP A 6 -1.67 5.56 10.69
N ILE A 7 -0.87 5.05 9.74
CA ILE A 7 -1.25 5.01 8.32
C ILE A 7 -2.35 3.99 8.08
N GLN A 8 -2.18 2.78 8.62
CA GLN A 8 -3.18 1.73 8.50
C GLN A 8 -4.52 2.18 9.09
N GLU A 9 -4.51 2.84 10.27
CA GLU A 9 -5.73 3.34 10.89
C GLU A 9 -6.43 4.41 10.05
N ILE A 10 -5.68 5.34 9.44
CA ILE A 10 -6.21 6.37 8.54
C ILE A 10 -6.89 5.73 7.33
N LEU A 11 -6.21 4.77 6.68
CA LEU A 11 -6.72 4.12 5.48
C LEU A 11 -7.94 3.25 5.78
N VAL A 12 -7.91 2.47 6.87
CA VAL A 12 -9.04 1.64 7.33
C VAL A 12 -10.28 2.50 7.58
N LYS A 13 -10.13 3.61 8.32
CA LYS A 13 -11.26 4.49 8.63
C LYS A 13 -11.75 5.26 7.41
N GLY A 14 -10.83 5.79 6.60
CA GLY A 14 -11.16 6.65 5.46
C GLY A 14 -11.79 5.89 4.31
N LEU A 15 -11.28 4.69 4.00
CA LEU A 15 -11.79 3.83 2.93
C LEU A 15 -12.87 2.86 3.39
N LYS A 16 -13.04 2.69 4.71
CA LYS A 16 -13.80 1.59 5.30
C LYS A 16 -13.26 0.24 4.80
N ALA A 17 -11.93 0.14 4.76
CA ALA A 17 -11.24 -1.05 4.30
C ALA A 17 -11.26 -2.12 5.39
N GLU A 18 -11.42 -3.38 4.96
CA GLU A 18 -11.39 -4.55 5.82
C GLU A 18 -10.20 -5.44 5.43
N PRO A 19 -9.55 -6.12 6.40
CA PRO A 19 -8.47 -7.06 6.09
C PRO A 19 -9.00 -8.19 5.22
N ASP A 20 -8.35 -8.45 4.09
CA ASP A 20 -8.67 -9.61 3.25
C ASP A 20 -7.92 -10.84 3.75
N GLN A 21 -8.43 -11.43 4.83
CA GLN A 21 -7.88 -12.63 5.47
C GLN A 21 -7.91 -13.89 4.58
N LEU A 22 -8.59 -13.83 3.43
CA LEU A 22 -8.68 -14.93 2.46
C LEU A 22 -7.62 -14.83 1.37
N LYS A 23 -6.92 -13.69 1.25
CA LYS A 23 -5.79 -13.56 0.34
C LYS A 23 -4.56 -14.21 0.96
N SER A 24 -4.23 -15.41 0.48
CA SER A 24 -2.90 -15.99 0.67
C SER A 24 -1.90 -15.26 -0.21
N PHE A 25 -0.73 -14.97 0.33
CA PHE A 25 0.41 -14.49 -0.44
C PHE A 25 0.68 -15.42 -1.64
N ASP A 26 0.59 -14.88 -2.86
CA ASP A 26 0.86 -15.60 -4.10
C ASP A 26 2.17 -15.07 -4.71
N PRO A 27 3.29 -15.79 -4.53
CA PRO A 27 4.60 -15.33 -5.02
C PRO A 27 4.66 -15.19 -6.55
N THR A 28 3.73 -15.82 -7.28
CA THR A 28 3.71 -15.76 -8.76
C THR A 28 3.17 -14.42 -9.28
N GLN A 29 2.46 -13.65 -8.46
CA GLN A 29 2.01 -12.29 -8.81
C GLN A 29 3.15 -11.27 -8.80
N TYR A 30 4.28 -11.59 -8.15
CA TYR A 30 5.45 -10.75 -8.00
C TYR A 30 6.61 -11.29 -8.86
N SER A 31 6.34 -11.54 -10.14
CA SER A 31 7.27 -12.23 -11.06
C SER A 31 8.58 -11.48 -11.35
N SER A 32 8.73 -10.24 -10.89
CA SER A 32 10.02 -9.56 -10.81
C SER A 32 10.78 -10.07 -9.58
N PHE A 33 11.65 -11.06 -9.81
CA PHE A 33 12.71 -11.57 -8.93
C PHE A 33 12.64 -11.14 -7.46
N ASP A 34 12.31 -12.10 -6.61
CA ASP A 34 12.59 -12.13 -5.18
C ASP A 34 11.79 -11.24 -4.22
N ILE A 35 10.69 -10.57 -4.61
CA ILE A 35 9.86 -9.83 -3.63
C ILE A 35 9.37 -10.72 -2.48
N ALA A 36 8.97 -11.97 -2.78
CA ALA A 36 8.59 -12.96 -1.76
C ALA A 36 9.73 -13.33 -0.80
N THR A 37 10.94 -13.50 -1.35
CA THR A 37 12.13 -13.89 -0.60
C THR A 37 12.67 -12.70 0.19
N MET A 38 12.57 -11.49 -0.37
CA MET A 38 12.93 -10.23 0.25
C MET A 38 12.00 -9.90 1.40
N ALA A 39 10.68 -10.01 1.25
CA ALA A 39 9.73 -9.74 2.32
C ALA A 39 9.92 -10.67 3.53
N VAL A 40 10.14 -11.96 3.27
CA VAL A 40 10.45 -12.95 4.31
C VAL A 40 11.84 -12.73 4.93
N ALA A 41 12.82 -12.24 4.16
CA ALA A 41 14.17 -11.94 4.66
C ALA A 41 14.29 -10.58 5.34
N ALA A 42 13.37 -9.65 5.08
CA ALA A 42 13.36 -8.26 5.56
C ALA A 42 12.44 -8.03 6.78
N ASP A 43 11.71 -9.06 7.25
CA ASP A 43 10.68 -8.93 8.31
C ASP A 43 9.55 -7.97 7.89
N GLU A 44 9.26 -7.89 6.59
CA GLU A 44 8.20 -7.04 6.03
C GLU A 44 6.82 -7.66 6.27
N PHE A 45 5.87 -6.84 6.74
CA PHE A 45 4.49 -7.26 6.98
C PHE A 45 3.59 -6.85 5.80
N LEU A 46 3.42 -7.76 4.85
CA LEU A 46 2.44 -7.59 3.78
C LEU A 46 1.02 -7.72 4.32
N THR A 47 0.21 -6.68 4.16
CA THR A 47 -1.21 -6.68 4.56
C THR A 47 -2.11 -6.42 3.37
N PHE A 48 -3.16 -7.23 3.22
CA PHE A 48 -4.12 -7.14 2.13
C PHE A 48 -5.43 -6.53 2.61
N TRP A 49 -5.94 -5.57 1.85
CA TRP A 49 -7.11 -4.78 2.21
C TRP A 49 -8.12 -4.74 1.06
N LYS A 50 -9.41 -4.74 1.41
CA LYS A 50 -10.50 -4.61 0.45
C LYS A 50 -11.51 -3.57 0.92
N TYR A 51 -12.05 -2.81 -0.02
CA TYR A 51 -13.09 -1.81 0.21
C TYR A 51 -14.01 -1.72 -1.02
N SER A 52 -15.01 -0.84 -0.99
CA SER A 52 -16.07 -0.81 -2.02
C SER A 52 -15.57 -0.60 -3.45
N ASN A 53 -14.46 0.14 -3.64
CA ASN A 53 -13.98 0.50 -4.98
C ASN A 53 -12.76 -0.33 -5.45
N GLY A 54 -12.25 -1.21 -4.60
CA GLY A 54 -11.11 -2.05 -4.97
C GLY A 54 -10.44 -2.77 -3.80
N GLU A 55 -9.23 -3.24 -4.10
CA GLU A 55 -8.35 -3.95 -3.20
C GLU A 55 -6.93 -3.42 -3.37
N TYR A 56 -6.17 -3.40 -2.28
CA TYR A 56 -4.77 -3.01 -2.30
C TYR A 56 -3.99 -3.85 -1.30
N GLU A 57 -2.70 -3.87 -1.52
CA GLU A 57 -1.67 -4.40 -0.64
C GLU A 57 -0.92 -3.21 -0.05
N LEU A 58 -0.63 -3.30 1.24
CA LEU A 58 0.27 -2.40 1.93
C LEU A 58 1.47 -3.22 2.39
N ASP A 59 2.63 -2.84 1.88
CA ASP A 59 3.93 -3.32 2.28
C ASP A 59 4.55 -2.28 3.20
N ASP A 60 4.90 -2.73 4.40
CA ASP A 60 5.46 -1.94 5.50
C ASP A 60 6.92 -2.36 5.68
N ASP A 61 7.81 -1.65 4.99
CA ASP A 61 9.25 -1.75 5.18
C ASP A 61 9.68 -0.72 6.22
N ILE A 62 10.78 -1.02 6.94
CA ILE A 62 11.45 -0.19 7.95
C ILE A 62 11.66 1.26 7.48
N TRP A 63 11.75 1.49 6.17
CA TRP A 63 12.05 2.79 5.58
C TRP A 63 10.86 3.48 4.90
N ALA A 64 9.85 2.73 4.45
CA ALA A 64 8.76 3.27 3.63
C ALA A 64 7.55 2.35 3.57
N PHE A 65 6.39 2.95 3.27
CA PHE A 65 5.18 2.22 2.92
C PHE A 65 5.01 2.16 1.42
N PHE A 66 4.84 0.95 0.88
CA PHE A 66 4.50 0.75 -0.52
C PHE A 66 3.06 0.27 -0.64
N ILE A 67 2.31 0.91 -1.53
CA ILE A 67 0.94 0.53 -1.83
C ILE A 67 0.90 -0.07 -3.22
N HIS A 68 0.43 -1.31 -3.30
CA HIS A 68 0.28 -2.03 -4.55
C HIS A 68 -1.20 -2.30 -4.82
N ALA A 69 -1.69 -1.78 -5.95
CA ALA A 69 -3.07 -1.94 -6.39
C ALA A 69 -3.09 -2.59 -7.78
N PRO A 70 -3.15 -3.94 -7.87
CA PRO A 70 -3.01 -4.66 -9.14
C PRO A 70 -4.22 -4.51 -10.06
N LYS A 71 -5.38 -4.15 -9.50
CA LYS A 71 -6.64 -3.94 -10.24
C LYS A 71 -7.19 -2.55 -9.94
N ASN A 72 -7.79 -1.94 -10.96
CA ASN A 72 -8.39 -0.61 -10.86
C ASN A 72 -7.42 0.44 -10.25
N ASN A 73 -6.13 0.31 -10.56
CA ASN A 73 -5.03 1.04 -9.92
C ASN A 73 -5.30 2.54 -9.80
N ARG A 74 -5.70 3.19 -10.90
CA ARG A 74 -5.97 4.63 -10.91
C ARG A 74 -7.00 5.06 -9.88
N GLN A 75 -8.11 4.33 -9.74
CA GLN A 75 -9.14 4.66 -8.76
C GLN A 75 -8.66 4.39 -7.34
N VAL A 76 -8.02 3.23 -7.13
CA VAL A 76 -7.54 2.83 -5.80
C VAL A 76 -6.50 3.80 -5.27
N ILE A 77 -5.52 4.19 -6.08
CA ILE A 77 -4.51 5.18 -5.71
C ILE A 77 -5.15 6.55 -5.47
N SER A 78 -6.09 6.98 -6.32
CA SER A 78 -6.79 8.26 -6.10
C SER A 78 -7.59 8.30 -4.80
N ASP A 79 -8.25 7.21 -4.41
CA ASP A 79 -9.01 7.12 -3.17
C ASP A 79 -8.07 7.19 -1.95
N ILE A 80 -6.96 6.45 -2.00
CA ILE A 80 -5.92 6.43 -0.97
C ILE A 80 -5.29 7.82 -0.80
N GLU A 81 -4.88 8.46 -1.90
CA GLU A 81 -4.34 9.83 -1.87
C GLU A 81 -5.34 10.79 -1.23
N GLY A 82 -6.62 10.71 -1.62
CA GLY A 82 -7.69 11.54 -1.07
C GLY A 82 -7.82 11.39 0.44
N VAL A 83 -7.80 10.15 0.95
CA VAL A 83 -7.88 9.86 2.39
C VAL A 83 -6.64 10.36 3.14
N LEU A 84 -5.44 10.11 2.62
CA LEU A 84 -4.19 10.55 3.24
C LEU A 84 -4.11 12.07 3.30
N LEU A 85 -4.43 12.77 2.21
CA LEU A 85 -4.43 14.24 2.18
C LEU A 85 -5.50 14.83 3.10
N ALA A 86 -6.71 14.24 3.14
CA ALA A 86 -7.79 14.69 4.01
C ALA A 86 -7.45 14.55 5.50
N SER A 87 -6.53 13.64 5.87
CA SER A 87 -6.06 13.51 7.26
C SER A 87 -5.24 14.72 7.74
N GLY A 88 -4.74 15.56 6.83
CA GLY A 88 -3.85 16.69 7.15
C GLY A 88 -2.45 16.30 7.62
N LYS A 89 -2.14 15.00 7.68
CA LYS A 89 -0.82 14.46 8.06
C LYS A 89 0.13 14.29 6.87
N PHE A 90 -0.39 14.37 5.64
CA PHE A 90 0.35 14.07 4.41
C PHE A 90 0.28 15.22 3.41
N ILE A 91 1.33 15.34 2.60
CA ILE A 91 1.40 16.19 1.42
C ILE A 91 1.70 15.32 0.20
N LYS A 92 1.21 15.74 -0.97
CA LYS A 92 1.55 15.08 -2.23
C LYS A 92 2.74 15.78 -2.86
N GLU A 93 3.78 15.01 -3.14
CA GLU A 93 4.95 15.48 -3.89
C GLU A 93 4.93 14.83 -5.28
N GLU A 94 5.13 15.65 -6.32
CA GLU A 94 5.23 15.16 -7.69
C GLU A 94 6.61 14.54 -7.90
N VAL A 95 6.65 13.31 -8.40
CA VAL A 95 7.90 12.62 -8.72
C VAL A 95 8.36 13.01 -10.12
N ASP A 96 9.55 13.60 -10.20
CA ASP A 96 10.20 13.90 -11.48
C ASP A 96 10.95 12.67 -12.01
N PHE A 97 10.28 11.91 -12.86
CA PHE A 97 10.88 10.74 -13.53
C PHE A 97 11.91 11.11 -14.60
N SER A 98 12.10 12.40 -14.95
CA SER A 98 13.11 12.79 -15.94
C SER A 98 14.54 12.49 -15.48
N GLN A 99 14.73 12.31 -14.18
CA GLN A 99 16.01 12.04 -13.53
C GLN A 99 16.42 10.55 -13.59
N TYR A 100 15.50 9.66 -13.97
CA TYR A 100 15.73 8.22 -14.04
C TYR A 100 15.57 7.75 -15.49
N LYS A 101 16.64 7.89 -16.29
CA LYS A 101 16.76 7.42 -17.68
C LYS A 101 17.88 6.42 -17.84
#